data_AF-A0A7Y2NWE3-F1
#
_entry.id   AF-A0A7Y2NWE3-F1
#
_cell.length_a   1.000
_cell.length_b   1.000
_cell.length_c   1.000
_cell.angle_alpha   90.00
_cell.angle_beta   90.00
_cell.angle_gamma   90.00
#
_symmetry.space_group_name_H-M   'P 1'
#
loop_
_entity.id
_entity.type
_entity.pdbx_description
1 polymer ?
#
loop_
_entity_poly.entity_id
_entity_poly.type
_entity_poly.pdbx_seq_one_letter_code
_entity_poly.pdbx_strand_id
1 'polypeptide(L)'
;MLTATLGVAVGASGVLEAQGAVDPNVVPRATAMVREGRRMDATELLGRYLATAPGDGRAWFHLGRLYLLGARDWHTTGHTGDPSGSLFLDLSALALDQALQLQVDSGVVFRAMVDLDRDVIAVELRGWEAVRDARPTADRYRIPDYLLELGANLLGSCPANGVIVTGNDLETMAVWYAALEAGVRKDVLPMVPRLYATDSLYRNQMAGSLGVDPAWSVQRALTKVAESRPMCLTPFAERAAVPLPEWQPMRLVLAGGADVDVTTDVLTVTSLLREVRTNGSVWSRSTLAIYGQAAKENILLCHGILAVLGEPRPATCGR
;
A
#
# COMPACT_ATOMS: atom_id res chain seq x y z
N MET A 1 0.33 -74.33 13.39
CA MET A 1 1.41 -73.71 14.20
C MET A 1 2.57 -73.43 13.27
N LEU A 2 2.74 -72.18 12.85
CA LEU A 2 3.92 -71.72 12.12
C LEU A 2 4.26 -70.33 12.63
N THR A 3 5.45 -70.26 13.18
CA THR A 3 6.03 -69.21 13.99
C THR A 3 6.40 -68.00 13.13
N ALA A 4 6.19 -66.80 13.69
CA ALA A 4 6.76 -65.54 13.22
C ALA A 4 8.32 -65.57 13.34
N THR A 5 9.15 -64.72 12.73
CA THR A 5 9.15 -63.24 12.73
C THR A 5 10.33 -62.70 11.88
N LEU A 6 10.15 -61.49 11.33
CA LEU A 6 11.09 -60.35 11.16
C LEU A 6 12.33 -60.41 10.24
N GLY A 7 12.46 -59.34 9.42
CA GLY A 7 13.78 -58.81 9.08
C GLY A 7 13.92 -57.94 7.83
N VAL A 8 13.16 -56.86 7.64
CA VAL A 8 13.61 -55.75 6.77
C VAL A 8 13.35 -54.42 7.48
N ALA A 9 14.40 -53.88 8.10
CA ALA A 9 14.43 -52.50 8.56
C ALA A 9 14.80 -51.62 7.36
N VAL A 10 13.81 -50.93 6.78
CA VAL A 10 14.08 -49.80 5.88
C VAL A 10 14.48 -48.63 6.77
N GLY A 11 15.77 -48.36 6.85
CA GLY A 11 16.31 -47.16 7.48
C GLY A 11 15.83 -45.93 6.71
N ALA A 12 14.78 -45.28 7.23
CA ALA A 12 14.48 -43.91 6.87
C ALA A 12 15.57 -43.04 7.48
N SER A 13 16.54 -42.62 6.66
CA SER A 13 17.44 -41.51 6.97
C SER A 13 16.60 -40.23 7.01
N GLY A 14 15.90 -40.02 8.12
CA GLY A 14 15.34 -38.73 8.46
C GLY A 14 16.50 -37.79 8.76
N VAL A 15 16.85 -36.95 7.78
CA VAL A 15 17.56 -35.72 8.08
C VAL A 15 16.60 -34.87 8.90
N LEU A 16 16.65 -35.03 10.22
CA LEU A 16 16.16 -34.02 11.14
C LEU A 16 17.07 -32.81 10.94
N GLU A 17 16.73 -31.95 9.99
CA GLU A 17 17.28 -30.60 9.98
C GLU A 17 16.96 -30.01 11.36
N ALA A 18 18.00 -29.79 12.15
CA ALA A 18 17.89 -29.16 13.45
C ALA A 18 17.35 -27.75 13.23
N GLN A 19 16.04 -27.59 13.32
CA GLN A 19 15.39 -26.29 13.36
C GLN A 19 15.93 -25.58 14.61
N GLY A 20 16.71 -24.52 14.41
CA GLY A 20 17.18 -23.68 15.50
C GLY A 20 15.98 -23.17 16.29
N ALA A 21 16.10 -23.16 17.62
CA ALA A 21 15.07 -22.59 18.47
C ALA A 21 14.83 -21.12 18.08
N VAL A 22 13.56 -20.72 18.00
CA VAL A 22 13.16 -19.34 17.72
C VAL A 22 13.72 -18.42 18.81
N ASP A 23 14.56 -17.45 18.45
CA ASP A 23 15.07 -16.43 19.35
C ASP A 23 14.09 -15.24 19.39
N PRO A 24 13.33 -15.04 20.50
CA PRO A 24 12.37 -13.95 20.58
C PRO A 24 13.02 -12.56 20.52
N ASN A 25 14.34 -12.45 20.69
CA ASN A 25 15.06 -11.17 20.74
C ASN A 25 15.68 -10.75 19.41
N VAL A 26 15.71 -11.61 18.38
CA VAL A 26 16.35 -11.27 17.10
C VAL A 26 15.69 -10.08 16.42
N VAL A 27 14.35 -10.04 16.39
CA VAL A 27 13.57 -8.96 15.80
C VAL A 27 13.71 -7.65 16.57
N PRO A 28 13.58 -7.62 17.92
CA PRO A 28 13.91 -6.43 18.72
C PRO A 28 15.31 -5.89 18.46
N ARG A 29 16.33 -6.76 18.38
CA ARG A 29 17.71 -6.37 18.11
C ARG A 29 17.87 -5.76 16.72
N ALA A 30 17.33 -6.41 15.68
CA ALA A 30 17.29 -5.87 14.32
C ALA A 30 16.59 -4.50 14.28
N THR A 31 15.49 -4.35 15.02
CA THR A 31 14.75 -3.07 15.11
C THR A 31 15.59 -1.97 15.78
N ALA A 32 16.35 -2.31 16.83
CA ALA A 32 17.27 -1.36 17.46
C ALA A 32 18.38 -0.92 16.49
N MET A 33 18.98 -1.85 15.76
CA MET A 33 19.99 -1.54 14.73
C MET A 33 19.44 -0.57 13.67
N VAL A 34 18.20 -0.78 13.20
CA VAL A 34 17.56 0.13 12.23
C VAL A 34 17.40 1.55 12.81
N ARG A 35 17.02 1.67 14.09
CA ARG A 35 16.92 2.99 14.77
C ARG A 35 18.27 3.70 14.90
N GLU A 36 19.36 2.93 14.96
CA GLU A 36 20.75 3.42 14.97
C GLU A 36 21.29 3.72 13.55
N GLY A 37 20.47 3.59 12.50
CA GLY A 37 20.90 3.77 11.11
C GLY A 37 21.65 2.56 10.53
N ARG A 38 21.74 1.44 11.27
CA ARG A 38 22.48 0.22 10.91
C ARG A 38 21.58 -0.79 10.20
N ARG A 39 20.88 -0.35 9.15
CA ARG A 39 19.92 -1.20 8.43
C ARG A 39 20.59 -2.42 7.79
N MET A 40 21.77 -2.25 7.19
CA MET A 40 22.48 -3.36 6.52
C MET A 40 22.81 -4.46 7.52
N ASP A 41 23.34 -4.11 8.69
CA ASP A 41 23.62 -5.04 9.79
C ASP A 41 22.34 -5.77 10.26
N ALA A 42 21.20 -5.07 10.31
CA ALA A 42 19.92 -5.67 10.67
C ALA A 42 19.44 -6.70 9.63
N THR A 43 19.56 -6.38 8.34
CA THR A 43 19.25 -7.29 7.24
C THR A 43 20.16 -8.52 7.27
N GLU A 44 21.47 -8.34 7.48
CA GLU A 44 22.44 -9.43 7.60
C GLU A 44 22.17 -10.32 8.82
N LEU A 45 21.87 -9.71 9.98
CA LEU A 45 21.50 -10.43 11.20
C LEU A 45 20.28 -11.32 10.96
N LEU A 46 19.20 -10.76 10.38
CA LEU A 46 17.98 -11.50 10.10
C LEU A 46 18.22 -12.60 9.06
N GLY A 47 18.96 -12.31 7.98
CA GLY A 47 19.29 -13.30 6.95
C GLY A 47 20.07 -14.50 7.51
N ARG A 48 21.10 -14.25 8.32
CA ARG A 48 21.86 -15.33 8.98
C ARG A 48 21.03 -16.12 9.97
N TYR A 49 20.20 -15.44 10.76
CA TYR A 49 19.31 -16.09 11.71
C TYR A 49 18.31 -17.02 11.01
N LEU A 50 17.66 -16.53 9.96
CA LEU A 50 16.65 -17.27 9.19
C LEU A 50 17.23 -18.48 8.46
N ALA A 51 18.53 -18.50 8.14
CA ALA A 51 19.20 -19.69 7.64
C ALA A 51 19.22 -20.86 8.66
N THR A 52 19.08 -20.56 9.95
CA THR A 52 19.05 -21.55 11.04
C THR A 52 17.67 -21.71 11.68
N ALA A 53 16.79 -20.72 11.53
CA ALA A 53 15.43 -20.70 12.07
C ALA A 53 14.41 -20.31 10.97
N PRO A 54 14.27 -21.11 9.90
CA PRO A 54 13.40 -20.78 8.76
C PRO A 54 11.91 -20.76 9.12
N GLY A 55 11.51 -21.31 10.27
CA GLY A 55 10.14 -21.29 10.78
C GLY A 55 9.73 -20.00 11.50
N ASP A 56 10.63 -19.04 11.69
CA ASP A 56 10.30 -17.77 12.36
C ASP A 56 9.65 -16.78 11.39
N GLY A 57 8.32 -16.84 11.28
CA GLY A 57 7.54 -15.96 10.41
C GLY A 57 7.71 -14.48 10.74
N ARG A 58 7.92 -14.12 12.01
CA ARG A 58 8.12 -12.71 12.41
C ARG A 58 9.44 -12.19 11.90
N ALA A 59 10.51 -12.97 11.99
CA ALA A 59 11.80 -12.59 11.42
C ALA A 59 11.72 -12.45 9.89
N TRP A 60 11.03 -13.35 9.20
CA TRP A 60 10.76 -13.22 7.75
C TRP A 60 10.01 -11.95 7.40
N PHE A 61 8.94 -11.64 8.13
CA PHE A 61 8.16 -10.41 7.94
C PHE A 61 9.02 -9.16 8.12
N HIS A 62 9.85 -9.13 9.17
CA HIS A 62 10.75 -8.00 9.42
C HIS A 62 11.81 -7.86 8.33
N LEU A 63 12.39 -8.96 7.87
CA LEU A 63 13.35 -8.95 6.76
C LEU A 63 12.71 -8.40 5.48
N GLY A 64 11.51 -8.87 5.12
CA GLY A 64 10.76 -8.39 3.98
C GLY A 64 10.48 -6.89 4.02
N ARG A 65 10.13 -6.35 5.20
CA ARG A 65 9.95 -4.91 5.40
C ARG A 65 11.22 -4.10 5.22
N LEU A 66 12.38 -4.62 5.63
CA LEU A 66 13.66 -3.94 5.43
C LEU A 66 14.02 -3.87 3.95
N TYR A 67 13.77 -4.93 3.19
CA TYR A 67 13.96 -4.91 1.74
C TYR A 67 13.00 -3.97 1.02
N LEU A 68 11.72 -3.92 1.40
CA LEU A 68 10.76 -2.94 0.86
C LEU A 68 11.23 -1.50 1.12
N LEU A 69 11.73 -1.23 2.33
CA LEU A 69 12.31 0.08 2.64
C LEU A 69 13.58 0.36 1.82
N GLY A 70 14.40 -0.65 1.55
CA GLY A 70 15.55 -0.56 0.66
C GLY A 70 15.16 -0.12 -0.76
N ALA A 71 14.10 -0.71 -1.32
CA ALA A 71 13.55 -0.29 -2.61
C ALA A 71 13.09 1.17 -2.60
N ARG A 72 12.42 1.61 -1.52
CA ARG A 72 11.95 3.00 -1.38
C ARG A 72 13.08 4.02 -1.26
N ASP A 73 14.17 3.65 -0.59
CA ASP A 73 15.36 4.48 -0.52
C ASP A 73 16.10 4.56 -1.85
N TRP A 74 16.04 3.50 -2.67
CA TRP A 74 16.60 3.52 -4.01
C TRP A 74 15.95 4.62 -4.88
N HIS A 75 14.63 4.83 -4.76
CA HIS A 75 13.95 5.96 -5.41
C HIS A 75 14.44 7.33 -4.90
N THR A 76 14.63 7.49 -3.58
CA THR A 76 15.03 8.78 -3.00
C THR A 76 16.51 9.11 -3.20
N THR A 77 17.33 8.12 -3.49
CA THR A 77 18.77 8.26 -3.80
C THR A 77 19.04 8.37 -5.31
N GLY A 78 18.00 8.61 -6.11
CA GLY A 78 18.12 8.85 -7.55
C GLY A 78 18.48 7.60 -8.34
N HIS A 79 17.94 6.44 -7.94
CA HIS A 79 18.12 5.16 -8.60
C HIS A 79 19.57 4.68 -8.61
N THR A 80 20.35 5.11 -7.61
CA THR A 80 21.75 4.73 -7.42
C THR A 80 21.89 3.60 -6.40
N GLY A 81 22.95 2.80 -6.53
CA GLY A 81 23.27 1.72 -5.58
C GLY A 81 23.11 0.31 -6.16
N ASP A 82 23.69 -0.65 -5.43
CA ASP A 82 23.62 -2.08 -5.67
C ASP A 82 23.23 -2.75 -4.34
N PRO A 83 22.11 -3.49 -4.24
CA PRO A 83 21.22 -3.92 -5.33
C PRO A 83 20.27 -2.84 -5.86
N SER A 84 19.70 -3.09 -7.04
CA SER A 84 18.66 -2.24 -7.65
C SER A 84 17.34 -2.32 -6.87
N GLY A 85 16.48 -1.31 -7.05
CA GLY A 85 15.14 -1.28 -6.45
C GLY A 85 14.30 -2.51 -6.79
N SER A 86 14.34 -3.00 -8.04
CA SER A 86 13.63 -4.22 -8.44
C SER A 86 14.13 -5.45 -7.68
N LEU A 87 15.44 -5.60 -7.49
CA LEU A 87 15.99 -6.72 -6.73
C LEU A 87 15.61 -6.63 -5.25
N PHE A 88 15.59 -5.43 -4.66
CA PHE A 88 15.03 -5.24 -3.32
C PHE A 88 13.56 -5.68 -3.23
N LEU A 89 12.73 -5.35 -4.23
CA LEU A 89 11.33 -5.77 -4.27
C LEU A 89 11.19 -7.30 -4.43
N ASP A 90 12.04 -7.95 -5.21
CA ASP A 90 12.05 -9.41 -5.36
C ASP A 90 12.43 -10.11 -4.04
N LEU A 91 13.46 -9.60 -3.35
CA LEU A 91 13.86 -10.11 -2.02
C LEU A 91 12.78 -9.84 -0.97
N SER A 92 12.11 -8.70 -1.04
CA SER A 92 10.98 -8.36 -0.17
C SER A 92 9.80 -9.30 -0.39
N ALA A 93 9.42 -9.53 -1.64
CA ALA A 93 8.35 -10.46 -1.99
C ALA A 93 8.64 -11.85 -1.44
N LEU A 94 9.85 -12.39 -1.68
CA LEU A 94 10.25 -13.72 -1.22
C LEU A 94 10.15 -13.85 0.31
N ALA A 95 10.65 -12.87 1.06
CA ALA A 95 10.60 -12.88 2.51
C ALA A 95 9.16 -12.75 3.05
N LEU A 96 8.32 -11.93 2.41
CA LEU A 96 6.92 -11.76 2.81
C LEU A 96 6.06 -12.96 2.44
N ASP A 97 6.33 -13.62 1.31
CA ASP A 97 5.67 -14.87 0.92
C ASP A 97 5.98 -15.97 1.95
N GLN A 98 7.22 -16.05 2.45
CA GLN A 98 7.58 -16.96 3.52
C GLN A 98 6.88 -16.62 4.86
N ALA A 99 6.78 -15.33 5.21
CA ALA A 99 6.04 -14.90 6.38
C ALA A 99 4.54 -15.23 6.30
N LEU A 100 3.95 -15.13 5.10
CA LEU A 100 2.57 -15.48 4.81
C LEU A 100 2.32 -16.98 4.94
N GLN A 101 3.22 -17.82 4.43
CA GLN A 101 3.15 -19.28 4.63
C GLN A 101 3.18 -19.64 6.13
N LEU A 102 3.85 -18.83 6.94
CA LEU A 102 3.93 -18.96 8.40
C LEU A 102 2.83 -18.18 9.14
N GLN A 103 1.76 -17.79 8.43
CA GLN A 103 0.53 -17.18 8.97
C GLN A 103 0.75 -15.86 9.73
N VAL A 104 1.68 -15.01 9.27
CA VAL A 104 1.82 -13.65 9.79
C VAL A 104 0.75 -12.74 9.17
N ASP A 105 -0.26 -12.37 9.95
CA ASP A 105 -1.45 -11.59 9.52
C ASP A 105 -1.14 -10.31 8.73
N SER A 106 -0.08 -9.59 9.11
CA SER A 106 0.28 -8.34 8.42
C SER A 106 1.02 -8.55 7.10
N GLY A 107 1.42 -9.79 6.79
CA GLY A 107 2.16 -10.12 5.56
C GLY A 107 1.41 -9.75 4.30
N VAL A 108 0.07 -9.89 4.28
CA VAL A 108 -0.77 -9.68 3.09
C VAL A 108 -0.66 -8.26 2.56
N VAL A 109 -0.81 -7.27 3.44
CA VAL A 109 -0.78 -5.85 3.05
C VAL A 109 0.62 -5.42 2.65
N PHE A 110 1.65 -5.87 3.35
CA PHE A 110 3.04 -5.55 2.96
C PHE A 110 3.42 -6.21 1.63
N ARG A 111 2.95 -7.43 1.37
CA ARG A 111 3.19 -8.10 0.09
C ARG A 111 2.52 -7.37 -1.06
N ALA A 112 1.35 -6.78 -0.83
CA ALA A 112 0.67 -5.92 -1.78
C ALA A 112 1.38 -4.56 -1.98
N MET A 113 1.98 -4.00 -0.93
CA MET A 113 2.83 -2.80 -1.07
C MET A 113 4.07 -3.07 -1.96
N VAL A 114 4.60 -4.30 -1.97
CA VAL A 114 5.67 -4.67 -2.92
C VAL A 114 5.18 -4.60 -4.36
N ASP A 115 3.98 -5.11 -4.65
CA ASP A 115 3.42 -5.04 -6.01
C ASP A 115 3.05 -3.61 -6.42
N LEU A 116 2.60 -2.78 -5.46
CA LEU A 116 2.43 -1.34 -5.69
C LEU A 116 3.76 -0.67 -6.08
N ASP A 117 4.84 -0.92 -5.34
CA ASP A 117 6.14 -0.31 -5.64
C ASP A 117 6.72 -0.85 -6.98
N ARG A 118 6.33 -2.08 -7.40
CA ARG A 118 6.60 -2.57 -8.78
C ARG A 118 5.79 -1.81 -9.83
N ASP A 119 4.53 -1.50 -9.57
CA ASP A 119 3.72 -0.65 -10.46
C ASP A 119 4.32 0.76 -10.57
N VAL A 120 4.88 1.30 -9.48
CA VAL A 120 5.60 2.59 -9.49
C VAL A 120 6.80 2.53 -10.44
N ILE A 121 7.65 1.49 -10.35
CA ILE A 121 8.75 1.27 -11.32
C ILE A 121 8.21 1.12 -12.74
N ALA A 122 7.07 0.44 -12.93
CA ALA A 122 6.46 0.36 -14.25
C ALA A 122 6.04 1.75 -14.76
N VAL A 123 5.46 2.61 -13.92
CA VAL A 123 5.12 3.99 -14.30
C VAL A 123 6.37 4.76 -14.69
N GLU A 124 7.47 4.65 -13.94
CA GLU A 124 8.75 5.29 -14.25
C GLU A 124 9.28 4.94 -15.64
N LEU A 125 9.12 3.68 -16.05
CA LEU A 125 9.64 3.16 -17.30
C LEU A 125 8.78 3.50 -18.52
N ARG A 126 7.46 3.57 -18.37
CA ARG A 126 6.52 3.56 -19.51
C ARG A 126 5.31 4.50 -19.37
N GLY A 127 5.20 5.22 -18.26
CA GLY A 127 4.14 6.19 -18.03
C GLY A 127 2.85 5.59 -17.46
N TRP A 128 2.02 6.44 -16.85
CA TRP A 128 0.78 6.02 -16.20
C TRP A 128 -0.21 5.39 -17.18
N GLU A 129 -0.44 6.00 -18.35
CA GLU A 129 -1.41 5.48 -19.31
C GLU A 129 -1.06 4.05 -19.75
N ALA A 130 0.22 3.80 -20.04
CA ALA A 130 0.67 2.46 -20.42
C ALA A 130 0.50 1.45 -19.29
N VAL A 131 0.71 1.83 -18.02
CA VAL A 131 0.47 0.97 -16.85
C VAL A 131 -1.01 0.69 -16.66
N ARG A 132 -1.86 1.71 -16.71
CA ARG A 132 -3.31 1.60 -16.59
C ARG A 132 -3.93 0.71 -17.68
N ASP A 133 -3.43 0.79 -18.91
CA ASP A 133 -4.01 0.07 -20.05
C ASP A 133 -3.44 -1.34 -20.23
N ALA A 134 -2.40 -1.70 -19.47
CA ALA A 134 -1.88 -3.06 -19.46
C ALA A 134 -2.81 -4.01 -18.70
N ARG A 135 -2.75 -5.28 -19.07
CA ARG A 135 -3.44 -6.33 -18.33
C ARG A 135 -2.81 -6.50 -16.95
N PRO A 136 -3.61 -6.70 -15.89
CA PRO A 136 -3.08 -7.06 -14.58
C PRO A 136 -2.14 -8.26 -14.70
N THR A 137 -1.01 -8.21 -14.01
CA THR A 137 -0.06 -9.32 -13.93
C THR A 137 -0.72 -10.49 -13.19
N ALA A 138 -0.67 -11.69 -13.76
CA ALA A 138 -1.30 -12.89 -13.19
C ALA A 138 -0.76 -13.23 -11.78
N ASP A 139 0.45 -12.80 -11.45
CA ASP A 139 1.14 -13.08 -10.18
C ASP A 139 0.93 -11.99 -9.11
N ARG A 140 0.03 -11.03 -9.35
CA ARG A 140 -0.26 -9.96 -8.38
C ARG A 140 -0.93 -10.53 -7.13
N TYR A 141 -0.47 -10.12 -5.96
CA TYR A 141 -1.06 -10.57 -4.71
C TYR A 141 -2.44 -9.94 -4.50
N ARG A 142 -3.46 -10.77 -4.25
CA ARG A 142 -4.83 -10.31 -3.98
C ARG A 142 -4.92 -9.65 -2.61
N ILE A 143 -5.37 -8.40 -2.57
CA ILE A 143 -5.61 -7.69 -1.32
C ILE A 143 -6.99 -8.02 -0.72
N PRO A 144 -7.19 -7.78 0.59
CA PRO A 144 -8.50 -7.93 1.21
C PRO A 144 -9.57 -7.07 0.52
N ASP A 145 -10.76 -7.63 0.33
CA ASP A 145 -11.84 -6.98 -0.42
C ASP A 145 -12.24 -5.60 0.14
N TYR A 146 -12.07 -5.36 1.45
CA TYR A 146 -12.36 -4.05 2.06
C TYR A 146 -11.35 -2.95 1.65
N LEU A 147 -10.14 -3.32 1.22
CA LEU A 147 -9.15 -2.37 0.69
C LEU A 147 -9.44 -2.04 -0.77
N LEU A 148 -9.90 -3.01 -1.56
CA LEU A 148 -10.43 -2.74 -2.90
C LEU A 148 -11.68 -1.86 -2.83
N GLU A 149 -12.59 -2.15 -1.90
CA GLU A 149 -13.78 -1.32 -1.62
C GLU A 149 -13.40 0.11 -1.22
N LEU A 150 -12.40 0.29 -0.34
CA LEU A 150 -11.86 1.60 0.00
C LEU A 150 -11.35 2.33 -1.25
N GLY A 151 -10.54 1.68 -2.08
CA GLY A 151 -9.98 2.26 -3.30
C GLY A 151 -11.06 2.71 -4.28
N ALA A 152 -12.05 1.84 -4.51
CA ALA A 152 -13.19 2.14 -5.37
C ALA A 152 -14.00 3.33 -4.86
N ASN A 153 -14.22 3.42 -3.54
CA ASN A 153 -14.92 4.55 -2.93
C ASN A 153 -14.13 5.86 -3.00
N LEU A 154 -12.81 5.83 -2.79
CA LEU A 154 -11.95 7.01 -2.91
C LEU A 154 -11.95 7.53 -4.36
N LEU A 155 -11.76 6.62 -5.34
CA LEU A 155 -11.83 6.95 -6.76
C LEU A 155 -13.21 7.48 -7.17
N GLY A 156 -14.28 6.79 -6.76
CA GLY A 156 -15.66 7.18 -7.02
C GLY A 156 -16.11 8.46 -6.29
N SER A 157 -15.32 8.94 -5.33
CA SER A 157 -15.52 10.24 -4.69
C SER A 157 -14.88 11.38 -5.48
N CYS A 158 -13.95 11.09 -6.39
CA CYS A 158 -13.31 12.10 -7.22
C CYS A 158 -14.14 12.39 -8.49
N PRO A 159 -14.39 13.67 -8.86
CA PRO A 159 -15.09 14.01 -10.10
C PRO A 159 -14.42 13.44 -11.35
N ALA A 160 -15.17 13.38 -12.45
CA ALA A 160 -14.71 12.82 -13.70
C ALA A 160 -13.45 13.54 -14.22
N ASN A 161 -12.53 12.80 -14.84
CA ASN A 161 -11.26 13.34 -15.36
C ASN A 161 -10.35 13.98 -14.27
N GLY A 162 -10.63 13.76 -12.99
CA GLY A 162 -9.88 14.36 -11.90
C GLY A 162 -8.49 13.78 -11.67
N VAL A 163 -7.74 14.42 -10.78
CA VAL A 163 -6.48 13.91 -10.22
C VAL A 163 -6.70 13.63 -8.75
N ILE A 164 -6.51 12.37 -8.33
CA ILE A 164 -6.61 11.98 -6.92
C ILE A 164 -5.23 11.93 -6.28
N VAL A 165 -5.03 12.80 -5.30
CA VAL A 165 -3.80 12.97 -4.54
C VAL A 165 -3.90 12.15 -3.26
N THR A 166 -3.01 11.16 -3.12
CA THR A 166 -3.01 10.26 -1.95
C THR A 166 -2.08 10.75 -0.85
N GLY A 167 -2.47 10.53 0.41
CA GLY A 167 -1.77 11.06 1.57
C GLY A 167 -0.90 10.07 2.33
N ASN A 168 -1.22 8.78 2.26
CA ASN A 168 -0.42 7.73 2.90
C ASN A 168 -0.36 6.45 2.05
N ASP A 169 0.46 5.49 2.49
CA ASP A 169 0.68 4.24 1.75
C ASP A 169 -0.60 3.38 1.64
N LEU A 170 -1.50 3.41 2.63
CA LEU A 170 -2.73 2.62 2.61
C LEU A 170 -3.74 3.18 1.60
N GLU A 171 -3.91 4.50 1.56
CA GLU A 171 -4.71 5.20 0.55
C GLU A 171 -4.12 5.00 -0.85
N THR A 172 -2.80 5.12 -0.98
CA THR A 172 -2.10 4.90 -2.25
C THR A 172 -2.31 3.49 -2.76
N MET A 173 -2.07 2.48 -1.93
CA MET A 173 -2.28 1.09 -2.28
C MET A 173 -3.74 0.82 -2.67
N ALA A 174 -4.70 1.26 -1.86
CA ALA A 174 -6.12 1.05 -2.15
C ALA A 174 -6.54 1.67 -3.49
N VAL A 175 -6.18 2.94 -3.73
CA VAL A 175 -6.49 3.65 -4.99
C VAL A 175 -5.85 2.98 -6.19
N TRP A 176 -4.55 2.63 -6.11
CA TRP A 176 -3.84 2.02 -7.23
C TRP A 176 -4.34 0.62 -7.55
N TYR A 177 -4.62 -0.21 -6.55
CA TYR A 177 -5.20 -1.53 -6.77
C TYR A 177 -6.59 -1.43 -7.41
N ALA A 178 -7.45 -0.52 -6.93
CA ALA A 178 -8.76 -0.32 -7.54
C ALA A 178 -8.66 0.19 -9.00
N ALA A 179 -7.72 1.10 -9.29
CA ALA A 179 -7.50 1.64 -10.62
C ALA A 179 -6.91 0.62 -11.61
N LEU A 180 -5.86 -0.10 -11.19
CA LEU A 180 -5.06 -0.96 -12.06
C LEU A 180 -5.59 -2.40 -12.13
N GLU A 181 -5.99 -2.98 -11.00
CA GLU A 181 -6.46 -4.37 -10.95
C GLU A 181 -7.96 -4.45 -11.27
N ALA A 182 -8.77 -3.64 -10.59
CA ALA A 182 -10.22 -3.66 -10.77
C ALA A 182 -10.70 -2.76 -11.92
N GLY A 183 -9.82 -1.94 -12.51
CA GLY A 183 -10.16 -1.06 -13.63
C GLY A 183 -11.16 0.05 -13.27
N VAL A 184 -11.27 0.40 -12.00
CA VAL A 184 -12.22 1.41 -11.51
C VAL A 184 -11.76 2.81 -11.91
N ARG A 185 -12.69 3.62 -12.44
CA ARG A 185 -12.48 5.05 -12.73
C ARG A 185 -11.16 5.34 -13.48
N LYS A 186 -11.00 4.73 -14.66
CA LYS A 186 -9.83 4.92 -15.55
C LYS A 186 -9.61 6.36 -16.01
N ASP A 187 -10.63 7.20 -15.86
CA ASP A 187 -10.63 8.64 -16.11
C ASP A 187 -9.93 9.45 -14.99
N VAL A 188 -9.80 8.89 -13.79
CA VAL A 188 -9.12 9.53 -12.66
C VAL A 188 -7.64 9.16 -12.66
N LEU A 189 -6.77 10.15 -12.48
CA LEU A 189 -5.32 9.96 -12.40
C LEU A 189 -4.87 9.92 -10.93
N PRO A 190 -4.40 8.77 -10.40
CA PRO A 190 -3.75 8.69 -9.10
C PRO A 190 -2.39 9.39 -9.11
N MET A 191 -2.14 10.17 -8.07
CA MET A 191 -0.94 10.97 -7.92
C MET A 191 -0.37 10.80 -6.51
N VAL A 192 0.92 10.48 -6.43
CA VAL A 192 1.65 10.36 -5.16
C VAL A 192 2.63 11.53 -5.02
N PRO A 193 2.29 12.59 -4.24
CA PRO A 193 3.10 13.80 -4.17
C PRO A 193 4.54 13.58 -3.75
N ARG A 194 4.76 12.67 -2.79
CA ARG A 194 6.09 12.34 -2.28
C ARG A 194 6.99 11.83 -3.40
N LEU A 195 6.50 10.90 -4.22
CA LEU A 195 7.27 10.36 -5.34
C LEU A 195 7.53 11.44 -6.40
N TYR A 196 6.54 12.27 -6.72
CA TYR A 196 6.78 13.39 -7.65
C TYR A 196 7.87 14.34 -7.14
N ALA A 197 7.91 14.62 -5.84
CA ALA A 197 8.94 15.49 -5.27
C ALA A 197 10.33 14.85 -5.25
N THR A 198 10.45 13.55 -4.95
CA THR A 198 11.76 12.92 -4.69
C THR A 198 12.30 12.09 -5.84
N ASP A 199 11.43 11.51 -6.66
CA ASP A 199 11.79 10.59 -7.73
C ASP A 199 11.70 11.28 -9.09
N SER A 200 12.85 11.42 -9.75
CA SER A 200 12.92 12.11 -11.04
C SER A 200 12.26 11.35 -12.18
N LEU A 201 12.31 10.01 -12.18
CA LEU A 201 11.71 9.21 -13.24
C LEU A 201 10.19 9.22 -13.11
N TYR A 202 9.68 9.05 -11.90
CA TYR A 202 8.25 9.12 -11.61
C TYR A 202 7.72 10.51 -11.94
N ARG A 203 8.43 11.56 -11.53
CA ARG A 203 8.07 12.95 -11.83
C ARG A 203 7.98 13.21 -13.33
N ASN A 204 8.97 12.76 -14.12
CA ASN A 204 8.97 12.95 -15.57
C ASN A 204 7.72 12.34 -16.21
N GLN A 205 7.39 11.11 -15.82
CA GLN A 205 6.26 10.37 -16.39
C GLN A 205 4.92 10.97 -15.98
N MET A 206 4.76 11.29 -14.70
CA MET A 206 3.54 11.89 -14.19
C MET A 206 3.34 13.32 -14.72
N ALA A 207 4.41 14.09 -14.90
CA ALA A 207 4.32 15.41 -15.52
C ALA A 207 3.78 15.32 -16.96
N GLY A 208 4.19 14.30 -17.72
CA GLY A 208 3.64 13.97 -19.03
C GLY A 208 2.12 13.75 -18.97
N SER A 209 1.64 12.86 -18.10
CA SER A 209 0.20 12.59 -17.93
C SER A 209 -0.60 13.78 -17.38
N LEU A 210 0.07 14.71 -16.67
CA LEU A 210 -0.53 15.94 -16.16
C LEU A 210 -0.48 17.10 -17.17
N GLY A 211 0.31 17.00 -18.26
CA GLY A 211 0.51 18.07 -19.21
C GLY A 211 1.29 19.27 -18.65
N VAL A 212 2.24 19.02 -17.74
CA VAL A 212 3.04 20.06 -17.06
C VAL A 212 4.54 19.81 -17.21
N ASP A 213 5.35 20.82 -16.87
CA ASP A 213 6.80 20.72 -16.89
C ASP A 213 7.32 19.91 -15.69
N PRO A 214 8.13 18.85 -15.89
CA PRO A 214 8.67 18.03 -14.81
C PRO A 214 9.72 18.74 -13.94
N ALA A 215 10.19 19.94 -14.31
CA ALA A 215 11.03 20.76 -13.45
C ALA A 215 10.24 21.50 -12.36
N TRP A 216 8.90 21.53 -12.44
CA TRP A 216 8.08 22.24 -11.48
C TRP A 216 7.96 21.48 -10.14
N SER A 217 7.81 22.23 -9.06
CA SER A 217 7.45 21.65 -7.77
C SER A 217 6.06 21.01 -7.86
N VAL A 218 5.80 20.02 -6.99
CA VAL A 218 4.49 19.36 -6.92
C VAL A 218 3.35 20.36 -6.72
N GLN A 219 3.54 21.39 -5.88
CA GLN A 219 2.51 22.41 -5.66
C GLN A 219 2.23 23.19 -6.94
N ARG A 220 3.28 23.65 -7.64
CA ARG A 220 3.12 24.42 -8.88
C ARG A 220 2.46 23.58 -9.97
N ALA A 221 2.89 22.33 -10.13
CA ALA A 221 2.31 21.39 -11.08
C ALA A 221 0.81 21.17 -10.81
N LEU A 222 0.45 20.79 -9.59
CA LEU A 222 -0.94 20.47 -9.25
C LEU A 222 -1.84 21.71 -9.23
N THR A 223 -1.37 22.88 -8.78
CA THR A 223 -2.12 24.13 -8.91
C THR A 223 -2.39 24.48 -10.36
N LYS A 224 -1.42 24.29 -11.27
CA LYS A 224 -1.63 24.53 -12.69
C LYS A 224 -2.66 23.57 -13.29
N VAL A 225 -2.58 22.27 -12.95
CA VAL A 225 -3.52 21.26 -13.44
C VAL A 225 -4.95 21.57 -12.95
N ALA A 226 -5.09 22.07 -11.72
CA ALA A 226 -6.37 22.45 -11.13
C ALA A 226 -7.12 23.54 -11.92
N GLU A 227 -6.45 24.32 -12.77
CA GLU A 227 -7.12 25.29 -13.67
C GLU A 227 -7.96 24.62 -14.77
N SER A 228 -7.77 23.32 -14.99
CA SER A 228 -8.38 22.58 -16.10
C SER A 228 -8.97 21.22 -15.73
N ARG A 229 -8.71 20.75 -14.49
CA ARG A 229 -9.16 19.44 -14.01
C ARG A 229 -9.54 19.50 -12.53
N PRO A 230 -10.50 18.68 -12.08
CA PRO A 230 -10.80 18.51 -10.66
C PRO A 230 -9.61 17.91 -9.91
N MET A 231 -9.23 18.52 -8.79
CA MET A 231 -8.28 17.98 -7.82
C MET A 231 -9.02 17.33 -6.66
N CYS A 232 -8.57 16.15 -6.23
CA CYS A 232 -9.18 15.40 -5.14
C CYS A 232 -8.13 15.03 -4.11
N LEU A 233 -8.28 15.48 -2.86
CA LEU A 233 -7.42 15.07 -1.75
C LEU A 233 -8.08 13.92 -0.99
N THR A 234 -7.37 12.80 -0.86
CA THR A 234 -7.79 11.74 0.08
C THR A 234 -7.73 12.23 1.52
N PRO A 235 -8.40 11.57 2.48
CA PRO A 235 -8.52 12.03 3.86
C PRO A 235 -7.22 12.38 4.58
N PHE A 236 -6.11 11.68 4.28
CA PHE A 236 -4.80 11.98 4.85
C PHE A 236 -3.89 12.79 3.93
N ALA A 237 -4.34 13.22 2.75
CA ALA A 237 -3.56 14.07 1.87
C ALA A 237 -3.49 15.50 2.41
N GLU A 238 -2.30 16.09 2.36
CA GLU A 238 -2.09 17.45 2.85
C GLU A 238 -2.56 18.49 1.83
N ARG A 239 -3.41 19.44 2.27
CA ARG A 239 -3.82 20.59 1.43
C ARG A 239 -2.63 21.41 0.93
N ALA A 240 -1.50 21.38 1.63
CA ALA A 240 -0.28 22.05 1.21
C ALA A 240 0.31 21.47 -0.10
N ALA A 241 -0.03 20.24 -0.48
CA ALA A 241 0.37 19.66 -1.76
C ALA A 241 -0.34 20.33 -2.95
N VAL A 242 -1.54 20.88 -2.74
CA VAL A 242 -2.34 21.57 -3.76
C VAL A 242 -2.95 22.84 -3.14
N PRO A 243 -2.25 23.99 -3.17
CA PRO A 243 -2.73 25.21 -2.53
C PRO A 243 -3.85 25.87 -3.35
N LEU A 244 -5.08 25.36 -3.22
CA LEU A 244 -6.30 25.94 -3.79
C LEU A 244 -7.03 26.80 -2.76
N PRO A 245 -7.72 27.88 -3.21
CA PRO A 245 -8.45 28.78 -2.32
C PRO A 245 -9.67 28.12 -1.68
N GLU A 246 -10.32 27.19 -2.40
CA GLU A 246 -11.55 26.54 -1.97
C GLU A 246 -11.48 25.03 -2.14
N TRP A 247 -11.96 24.33 -1.12
CA TRP A 247 -12.12 22.89 -1.08
C TRP A 247 -13.55 22.58 -0.65
N GLN A 248 -14.18 21.65 -1.37
CA GLN A 248 -15.53 21.21 -1.08
C GLN A 248 -15.51 19.72 -0.71
N PRO A 249 -16.14 19.33 0.40
CA PRO A 249 -16.26 17.92 0.74
C PRO A 249 -17.09 17.18 -0.32
N MET A 250 -16.48 16.19 -0.96
CA MET A 250 -17.10 15.33 -1.96
C MET A 250 -16.99 13.90 -1.48
N ARG A 251 -18.02 13.42 -0.77
CA ARG A 251 -18.04 12.06 -0.18
C ARG A 251 -16.81 11.84 0.69
N LEU A 252 -15.87 10.98 0.27
CA LEU A 252 -14.66 10.67 1.04
C LEU A 252 -13.48 11.62 0.79
N VAL A 253 -13.53 12.47 -0.23
CA VAL A 253 -12.40 13.35 -0.61
C VAL A 253 -12.77 14.81 -0.43
N LEU A 254 -11.75 15.67 -0.39
CA LEU A 254 -11.93 17.10 -0.65
C LEU A 254 -11.70 17.35 -2.14
N ALA A 255 -12.66 17.96 -2.82
CA ALA A 255 -12.56 18.30 -4.24
C ALA A 255 -12.39 19.82 -4.44
N GLY A 256 -11.63 20.22 -5.43
CA GLY A 256 -11.41 21.62 -5.80
C GLY A 256 -10.87 21.76 -7.23
N GLY A 257 -10.72 22.99 -7.73
CA GLY A 257 -10.28 23.25 -9.09
C GLY A 257 -11.43 23.38 -10.11
N ALA A 258 -11.11 23.24 -11.39
CA ALA A 258 -12.07 23.34 -12.48
C ALA A 258 -13.00 22.12 -12.55
N ASP A 259 -14.21 22.32 -13.08
CA ASP A 259 -15.19 21.28 -13.43
C ASP A 259 -15.52 20.31 -12.28
N VAL A 260 -15.55 20.81 -11.04
CA VAL A 260 -15.95 20.03 -9.86
C VAL A 260 -17.46 19.81 -9.89
N ASP A 261 -17.86 18.71 -10.53
CA ASP A 261 -19.23 18.23 -10.54
C ASP A 261 -19.50 17.18 -9.46
N VAL A 262 -20.76 17.08 -9.05
CA VAL A 262 -21.21 16.08 -8.08
C VAL A 262 -21.03 14.69 -8.68
N THR A 263 -20.30 13.83 -7.95
CA THR A 263 -20.15 12.42 -8.32
C THR A 263 -21.45 11.65 -8.06
N THR A 264 -21.76 10.65 -8.91
CA THR A 264 -22.97 9.83 -8.80
C THR A 264 -22.72 8.40 -8.32
N ASP A 265 -21.47 7.96 -8.20
CA ASP A 265 -21.11 6.59 -7.77
C ASP A 265 -21.69 6.23 -6.38
N VAL A 266 -21.92 4.99 -6.03
CA VAL A 266 -22.43 4.67 -4.67
C VAL A 266 -21.29 4.23 -3.78
N LEU A 267 -21.19 4.79 -2.57
CA LEU A 267 -20.24 4.30 -1.57
C LEU A 267 -20.72 2.97 -0.99
N THR A 268 -19.85 1.97 -0.94
CA THR A 268 -20.14 0.67 -0.30
C THR A 268 -19.20 0.39 0.86
N VAL A 269 -19.71 -0.21 1.95
CA VAL A 269 -18.87 -0.64 3.10
C VAL A 269 -19.18 -2.07 3.53
N THR A 270 -19.63 -2.89 2.59
CA THR A 270 -20.10 -4.25 2.88
C THR A 270 -18.95 -5.15 3.29
N SER A 271 -17.82 -5.06 2.59
CA SER A 271 -16.64 -5.86 2.87
C SER A 271 -15.97 -5.39 4.18
N LEU A 272 -15.89 -4.08 4.38
CA LEU A 272 -15.37 -3.52 5.64
C LEU A 272 -16.23 -3.90 6.84
N LEU A 273 -17.55 -3.80 6.73
CA LEU A 273 -18.49 -4.16 7.80
C LEU A 273 -18.37 -5.64 8.16
N ARG A 274 -18.21 -6.52 7.17
CA ARG A 274 -18.01 -7.96 7.40
C ARG A 274 -16.74 -8.21 8.21
N GLU A 275 -15.63 -7.60 7.81
CA GLU A 275 -14.33 -7.74 8.46
C GLU A 275 -14.32 -7.20 9.90
N VAL A 276 -14.94 -6.05 10.14
CA VAL A 276 -15.02 -5.44 11.47
C VAL A 276 -15.83 -6.32 12.44
N ARG A 277 -16.85 -7.03 11.94
CA ARG A 277 -17.70 -7.92 12.75
C ARG A 277 -17.04 -9.25 13.12
N THR A 278 -16.07 -9.74 12.36
CA THR A 278 -15.47 -11.07 12.56
C THR A 278 -14.33 -11.09 13.58
N ASN A 279 -13.50 -10.05 13.61
CA ASN A 279 -12.56 -9.71 14.71
C ASN A 279 -11.74 -8.43 14.41
N GLY A 280 -11.83 -7.88 13.19
CA GLY A 280 -11.14 -6.68 12.75
C GLY A 280 -9.59 -6.75 12.83
N SER A 281 -8.94 -6.84 11.68
CA SER A 281 -7.48 -6.66 11.59
C SER A 281 -7.01 -5.23 11.93
N VAL A 282 -5.71 -5.05 12.16
CA VAL A 282 -5.11 -3.70 12.26
C VAL A 282 -5.41 -2.85 11.02
N TRP A 283 -5.49 -3.49 9.86
CA TRP A 283 -5.74 -2.85 8.58
C TRP A 283 -7.20 -2.44 8.38
N SER A 284 -8.16 -3.22 8.89
CA SER A 284 -9.56 -2.78 8.89
C SER A 284 -9.78 -1.60 9.83
N ARG A 285 -9.09 -1.55 10.97
CA ARG A 285 -9.06 -0.35 11.84
C ARG A 285 -8.43 0.85 11.15
N SER A 286 -7.31 0.68 10.45
CA SER A 286 -6.70 1.76 9.65
C SER A 286 -7.61 2.22 8.51
N THR A 287 -8.36 1.29 7.89
CA THR A 287 -9.37 1.61 6.87
C THR A 287 -10.50 2.43 7.48
N LEU A 288 -11.05 2.03 8.62
CA LEU A 288 -12.04 2.81 9.37
C LEU A 288 -11.54 4.20 9.71
N ALA A 289 -10.26 4.36 10.07
CA ALA A 289 -9.67 5.65 10.35
C ALA A 289 -9.67 6.60 9.13
N ILE A 290 -9.55 6.08 7.90
CA ILE A 290 -9.67 6.87 6.67
C ILE A 290 -11.10 7.40 6.51
N TYR A 291 -12.13 6.56 6.68
CA TYR A 291 -13.53 7.01 6.67
C TYR A 291 -13.82 8.02 7.80
N GLY A 292 -13.29 7.77 8.99
CA GLY A 292 -13.42 8.69 10.12
C GLY A 292 -12.74 10.03 9.87
N GLN A 293 -11.59 10.05 9.20
CA GLN A 293 -10.91 11.28 8.82
C GLN A 293 -11.70 12.05 7.75
N ALA A 294 -12.29 11.35 6.77
CA ALA A 294 -13.18 11.97 5.79
C ALA A 294 -14.40 12.64 6.44
N ALA A 295 -14.99 12.00 7.45
CA ALA A 295 -16.18 12.50 8.14
C ALA A 295 -15.95 13.76 8.98
N LYS A 296 -14.70 14.07 9.32
CA LYS A 296 -14.35 15.35 9.94
C LYS A 296 -14.56 16.53 8.98
N GLU A 297 -14.42 16.27 7.68
CA GLU A 297 -14.61 17.25 6.62
C GLU A 297 -16.01 17.16 6.00
N ASN A 298 -16.66 15.99 6.05
CA ASN A 298 -17.99 15.75 5.48
C ASN A 298 -18.95 15.14 6.50
N ILE A 299 -19.74 15.99 7.16
CA ILE A 299 -20.71 15.59 8.19
C ILE A 299 -21.78 14.61 7.69
N LEU A 300 -22.07 14.58 6.39
CA LEU A 300 -23.06 13.66 5.82
C LEU A 300 -22.64 12.18 5.98
N LEU A 301 -21.33 11.91 6.08
CA LEU A 301 -20.82 10.56 6.30
C LEU A 301 -21.16 10.02 7.69
N CYS A 302 -21.36 10.90 8.67
CA CYS A 302 -21.66 10.52 10.06
C CYS A 302 -23.03 9.88 10.21
N HIS A 303 -24.03 10.42 9.52
CA HIS A 303 -25.40 9.91 9.56
C HIS A 303 -25.65 8.78 8.54
N GLY A 304 -24.71 8.55 7.62
CA GLY A 304 -24.75 7.47 6.66
C GLY A 304 -23.79 6.34 7.00
N ILE A 305 -22.64 6.32 6.33
CA ILE A 305 -21.76 5.16 6.26
C ILE A 305 -21.12 4.80 7.61
N LEU A 306 -20.75 5.81 8.42
CA LEU A 306 -20.14 5.56 9.73
C LEU A 306 -21.15 5.03 10.76
N ALA A 307 -22.42 5.43 10.66
CA ALA A 307 -23.47 4.87 11.48
C ALA A 307 -23.64 3.36 11.23
N VAL A 308 -23.58 2.94 9.97
CA VAL A 308 -23.64 1.51 9.59
C VAL A 308 -22.43 0.73 10.13
N LEU A 309 -21.27 1.37 10.18
CA LEU A 309 -20.03 0.79 10.71
C LEU A 309 -19.97 0.76 12.25
N GLY A 310 -20.98 1.29 12.94
CA GLY A 310 -21.03 1.31 14.41
C GLY A 310 -20.11 2.34 15.06
N GLU A 311 -19.63 3.33 14.31
CA GLU A 311 -18.71 4.38 14.78
C GLU A 311 -19.35 5.80 14.79
N PRO A 312 -20.55 6.03 15.36
CA PRO A 312 -21.04 7.39 15.55
C PRO A 312 -20.36 7.97 16.80
N ARG A 313 -19.03 8.09 16.83
CA ARG A 313 -18.38 8.80 17.94
C ARG A 313 -18.56 10.30 17.71
N PRO A 314 -19.03 11.07 18.71
CA PRO A 314 -19.09 12.54 18.61
C PRO A 314 -17.73 13.19 18.28
N ALA A 315 -16.62 12.48 18.49
CA ALA A 315 -15.27 12.95 18.19
C ALA A 315 -14.83 12.75 16.72
N THR A 316 -15.49 11.87 15.95
CA THR A 316 -15.18 11.61 14.52
C THR A 316 -15.99 12.50 13.57
N CYS A 317 -17.10 13.05 14.05
CA CYS A 317 -17.92 14.00 13.33
C CYS A 317 -17.45 15.41 13.70
N GLY A 318 -16.99 16.18 12.71
CA GLY A 318 -16.63 17.58 12.92
C GLY A 318 -17.79 18.38 13.54
N ARG A 319 -17.46 19.48 14.22
CA ARG A 319 -18.47 20.45 14.67
C ARG A 319 -19.06 21.21 13.48
#